data_AF-A0A838NFY3-F1
#
_entry.id   AF-A0A838NFY3-F1
#
_cell.length_a   1.000
_cell.length_b   1.000
_cell.length_c   1.000
_cell.angle_alpha   90.00
_cell.angle_beta   90.00
_cell.angle_gamma   90.00
#
_symmetry.space_group_name_H-M   'P 1'
#
loop_
_entity.id
_entity.type
_entity.pdbx_description
1 polymer ?
#
loop_
_entity_poly.entity_id
_entity_poly.type
_entity_poly.pdbx_seq_one_letter_code
_entity_poly.pdbx_strand_id
1 'polypeptide(L)'
;MAATSATVPSRSAAGGLTRDQLLELYYWMRLTRSLEERLVNLYRQTKVVGGLFRSLGQEACAVGSAYALRREDVLSPLIRNLGSMLVKGATPVEVLRQYMAKGDSPTRGRELNIHFGDVEDRNFVGQISHLGDMVPVMAGVTLSFKMRKQPRVGLVYVGDGA
;
A
#
# COMPACT_ATOMS: atom_id res chain seq x y z
N MET A 1 -30.26 -45.03 -11.85
CA MET A 1 -29.70 -43.76 -12.37
C MET A 1 -28.82 -43.14 -11.29
N ALA A 2 -27.52 -43.47 -11.29
CA ALA A 2 -26.57 -42.88 -10.37
C ALA A 2 -26.06 -41.57 -10.99
N ALA A 3 -26.36 -40.44 -10.35
CA ALA A 3 -25.85 -39.15 -10.77
C ALA A 3 -24.34 -39.13 -10.55
N THR A 4 -23.59 -39.12 -11.66
CA THR A 4 -22.16 -38.85 -11.67
C THR A 4 -21.93 -37.42 -11.17
N SER A 5 -21.49 -37.30 -9.91
CA SER A 5 -20.95 -36.06 -9.36
C SER A 5 -19.72 -35.66 -10.17
N ALA A 6 -19.89 -34.75 -11.13
CA ALA A 6 -18.79 -34.15 -11.85
C ALA A 6 -17.92 -33.35 -10.87
N THR A 7 -16.78 -33.92 -10.49
CA THR A 7 -15.68 -33.17 -9.87
C THR A 7 -15.27 -32.06 -10.83
N VAL A 8 -15.67 -30.83 -10.49
CA VAL A 8 -15.21 -29.63 -11.19
C VAL A 8 -13.68 -29.63 -11.10
N PRO A 9 -12.95 -29.64 -12.22
CA PRO A 9 -11.50 -29.60 -12.18
C PRO A 9 -11.07 -28.32 -11.47
N SER A 10 -10.24 -28.44 -10.43
CA SER A 10 -9.70 -27.27 -9.73
C SER A 10 -8.85 -26.52 -10.75
N ARG A 11 -9.40 -25.46 -11.35
CA ARG A 11 -8.62 -24.51 -12.15
C ARG A 11 -7.43 -24.12 -11.29
N SER A 12 -6.22 -24.40 -11.75
CA SER A 12 -5.04 -23.80 -11.14
C SER A 12 -5.32 -22.31 -11.09
N ALA A 13 -5.29 -21.75 -9.87
CA ALA A 13 -5.61 -20.35 -9.68
C ALA A 13 -4.69 -19.52 -10.58
N ALA A 14 -5.28 -18.52 -11.25
CA ALA A 14 -4.60 -17.73 -12.27
C ALA A 14 -3.20 -17.29 -11.78
N GLY A 15 -2.15 -17.59 -12.56
CA GLY A 15 -0.79 -17.15 -12.28
C GLY A 15 -0.01 -17.92 -11.21
N GLY A 16 -0.46 -19.11 -10.77
CA GLY A 16 0.29 -19.94 -9.82
C GLY A 16 0.14 -19.56 -8.34
N LEU A 17 -0.80 -18.65 -8.03
CA LEU A 17 -1.17 -18.31 -6.66
C LEU A 17 -2.10 -19.36 -6.06
N THR A 18 -2.01 -19.58 -4.75
CA THR A 18 -2.97 -20.42 -4.02
C THR A 18 -4.29 -19.67 -3.81
N ARG A 19 -5.37 -20.42 -3.53
CA ARG A 19 -6.68 -19.82 -3.19
C ARG A 19 -6.58 -18.87 -1.99
N ASP A 20 -5.81 -19.23 -0.98
CA ASP A 20 -5.67 -18.42 0.24
C ASP A 20 -4.95 -17.10 -0.06
N GLN A 21 -3.91 -17.12 -0.90
CA GLN A 21 -3.23 -15.90 -1.36
C GLN A 21 -4.18 -15.00 -2.18
N LEU A 22 -5.03 -15.59 -3.03
CA LEU A 22 -6.04 -14.81 -3.77
C LEU A 22 -7.05 -14.16 -2.83
N LEU A 23 -7.49 -14.87 -1.78
CA LEU A 23 -8.40 -14.32 -0.77
C LEU A 23 -7.73 -13.20 0.04
N GLU A 24 -6.45 -13.36 0.36
CA GLU A 24 -5.67 -12.33 1.07
C GLU A 24 -5.47 -11.07 0.22
N LEU A 25 -5.09 -11.21 -1.04
CA LEU A 25 -5.02 -10.09 -1.99
C LEU A 25 -6.37 -9.38 -2.12
N TYR A 26 -7.46 -10.15 -2.22
CA TYR A 26 -8.81 -9.59 -2.26
C TYR A 26 -9.16 -8.84 -0.96
N TYR A 27 -8.79 -9.39 0.20
CA TYR A 27 -8.96 -8.74 1.49
C TYR A 27 -8.27 -7.37 1.51
N TRP A 28 -7.00 -7.29 1.10
CA TRP A 28 -6.25 -6.04 1.09
C TRP A 28 -6.82 -5.01 0.12
N MET A 29 -7.27 -5.43 -1.07
CA MET A 29 -7.96 -4.54 -2.01
C MET A 29 -9.27 -3.99 -1.44
N ARG A 30 -10.07 -4.86 -0.81
CA ARG A 30 -11.34 -4.46 -0.18
C ARG A 30 -11.12 -3.55 1.04
N LEU A 31 -10.13 -3.85 1.87
CA LEU A 31 -9.77 -3.01 3.01
C LEU A 31 -9.37 -1.61 2.55
N THR A 32 -8.52 -1.52 1.52
CA THR A 32 -8.11 -0.24 0.92
C THR A 32 -9.33 0.55 0.44
N ARG A 33 -10.19 -0.07 -0.37
CA ARG A 33 -11.42 0.56 -0.88
C ARG A 33 -12.31 1.07 0.24
N SER A 34 -12.62 0.23 1.22
CA SER A 34 -13.54 0.56 2.29
C SER A 34 -12.99 1.64 3.22
N LEU A 35 -11.68 1.64 3.47
CA LEU A 35 -11.02 2.70 4.26
C LEU A 35 -11.09 4.04 3.53
N GLU A 36 -10.78 4.07 2.23
CA GLU A 36 -10.87 5.28 1.42
C GLU A 36 -12.30 5.82 1.30
N GLU A 37 -13.29 4.96 1.11
CA GLU A 37 -14.71 5.34 1.11
C GLU A 37 -15.13 5.94 2.46
N ARG A 38 -14.63 5.39 3.57
CA ARG A 38 -14.86 5.97 4.90
C ARG A 38 -14.21 7.35 5.02
N LEU A 39 -12.98 7.51 4.54
CA LEU A 39 -12.28 8.79 4.53
C LEU A 39 -13.02 9.85 3.69
N VAL A 40 -13.66 9.49 2.59
CA VAL A 40 -14.50 10.41 1.80
C VAL A 40 -15.66 10.94 2.62
N ASN A 41 -16.34 10.06 3.34
CA ASN A 41 -17.45 10.45 4.19
C ASN A 41 -16.98 11.38 5.32
N LEU A 42 -15.81 11.10 5.91
CA LEU A 42 -15.20 11.96 6.93
C LEU A 42 -14.74 13.30 6.37
N TYR A 43 -14.19 13.32 5.16
CA TYR A 43 -13.77 14.53 4.45
C TYR A 43 -14.96 15.45 4.17
N ARG A 44 -16.08 14.89 3.70
CA ARG A 44 -17.35 15.62 3.52
C ARG A 44 -17.93 16.17 4.82
N GLN A 45 -17.56 15.60 5.97
CA GLN A 45 -17.92 16.08 7.30
C GLN A 45 -16.87 17.03 7.88
N THR A 46 -15.87 17.46 7.09
CA THR A 46 -14.79 18.36 7.52
C THR A 46 -13.96 17.78 8.68
N LYS A 47 -13.90 16.44 8.80
CA LYS A 47 -13.13 15.75 9.85
C LYS A 47 -11.71 15.40 9.41
N VAL A 48 -11.48 15.31 8.10
CA VAL A 48 -10.15 15.12 7.52
C VAL A 48 -9.48 16.49 7.40
N VAL A 49 -8.20 16.56 7.77
CA VAL A 49 -7.37 17.77 7.67
C VAL A 49 -6.49 17.65 6.45
N GLY A 50 -6.49 18.68 5.60
CA GLY A 50 -5.74 18.69 4.35
C GLY A 50 -6.48 18.03 3.18
N GLY A 51 -5.73 17.39 2.28
CA GLY A 51 -6.25 16.83 1.02
C GLY A 51 -6.53 15.33 1.12
N LEU A 52 -7.65 14.88 0.56
CA LEU A 52 -7.93 13.45 0.44
C LEU A 52 -7.56 12.94 -0.96
N PHE A 53 -6.76 11.88 -0.99
CA PHE A 53 -6.37 11.18 -2.21
C PHE A 53 -6.88 9.74 -2.16
N ARG A 54 -7.29 9.21 -3.31
CA ARG A 54 -7.90 7.89 -3.42
C ARG A 54 -7.36 7.11 -4.59
N SER A 55 -7.27 5.80 -4.43
CA SER A 55 -6.86 4.84 -5.43
C SER A 55 -8.05 4.06 -6.01
N LEU A 56 -9.22 4.70 -6.16
CA LEU A 56 -10.43 4.05 -6.68
C LEU A 56 -10.15 3.42 -8.05
N GLY A 57 -10.22 2.09 -8.12
CA GLY A 57 -9.95 1.32 -9.35
C GLY A 57 -8.46 1.01 -9.59
N GLN A 58 -7.58 1.43 -8.68
CA GLN A 58 -6.13 1.21 -8.73
C GLN A 58 -5.62 0.38 -7.53
N GLU A 59 -6.53 -0.20 -6.73
CA GLU A 59 -6.18 -0.92 -5.50
C GLU A 59 -5.27 -2.11 -5.79
N ALA A 60 -5.58 -2.84 -6.87
CA ALA A 60 -4.82 -4.03 -7.28
C ALA A 60 -3.36 -3.70 -7.60
N CYS A 61 -3.08 -2.53 -8.18
CA CYS A 61 -1.71 -2.12 -8.52
C CYS A 61 -0.86 -1.97 -7.26
N ALA A 62 -1.37 -1.27 -6.24
CA ALA A 62 -0.65 -1.04 -4.99
C ALA A 62 -0.56 -2.32 -4.14
N VAL A 63 -1.67 -3.04 -3.98
CA VAL A 63 -1.72 -4.27 -3.18
C VAL A 63 -0.88 -5.37 -3.80
N GLY A 64 -1.06 -5.67 -5.09
CA GLY A 64 -0.38 -6.76 -5.77
C GLY A 64 1.13 -6.57 -5.82
N SER A 65 1.59 -5.36 -6.14
CA SER A 65 3.04 -5.08 -6.17
C SER A 65 3.68 -5.13 -4.78
N ALA A 66 3.01 -4.61 -3.74
CA ALA A 66 3.52 -4.68 -2.38
C ALA A 66 3.49 -6.10 -1.81
N TYR A 67 2.51 -6.92 -2.18
CA TYR A 67 2.38 -8.31 -1.74
C TYR A 67 3.53 -9.20 -2.23
N ALA A 68 4.14 -8.84 -3.36
CA ALA A 68 5.31 -9.53 -3.89
C ALA A 68 6.62 -9.15 -3.17
N LEU A 69 6.63 -8.09 -2.36
CA LEU A 69 7.80 -7.68 -1.59
C LEU A 69 7.99 -8.54 -0.35
N ARG A 70 9.24 -8.79 0.01
CA ARG A 70 9.56 -9.35 1.32
C ARG A 70 9.49 -8.26 2.38
N ARG A 71 9.49 -8.69 3.64
CA ARG A 71 9.44 -7.78 4.79
C ARG A 71 10.61 -6.79 4.78
N GLU A 72 11.80 -7.27 4.44
CA GLU A 72 13.04 -6.48 4.37
C GLU A 72 13.16 -5.60 3.12
N ASP A 73 12.33 -5.77 2.10
CA ASP A 73 12.39 -4.92 0.90
C ASP A 73 11.82 -3.52 1.22
N VAL A 74 12.33 -2.48 0.53
CA VAL A 74 11.95 -1.10 0.83
C VAL A 74 10.85 -0.61 -0.11
N LEU A 75 9.86 0.08 0.46
CA LEU A 75 8.73 0.65 -0.27
C LEU A 75 8.77 2.18 -0.19
N SER A 76 8.44 2.87 -1.28
CA SER A 76 8.11 4.29 -1.28
C SER A 76 6.76 4.48 -1.98
N PRO A 77 5.66 4.62 -1.23
CA PRO A 77 4.33 4.88 -1.79
C PRO A 77 4.27 6.26 -2.47
N LEU A 78 3.18 6.49 -3.21
CA LEU A 78 2.71 7.82 -3.63
C LEU A 78 1.25 7.99 -3.21
N ILE A 79 0.69 9.20 -3.34
CA ILE A 79 -0.67 9.60 -2.89
C ILE A 79 -1.83 8.68 -3.28
N ARG A 80 -1.67 7.78 -4.26
CA ARG A 80 -2.69 6.79 -4.68
C ARG A 80 -2.29 5.35 -4.39
N ASN A 81 -1.38 5.09 -3.45
CA ASN A 81 -0.86 3.76 -3.17
C ASN A 81 -1.07 3.31 -1.72
N LEU A 82 -2.10 3.81 -1.04
CA LEU A 82 -2.41 3.44 0.37
C LEU A 82 -2.43 1.92 0.60
N GLY A 83 -2.95 1.14 -0.34
CA GLY A 83 -2.98 -0.33 -0.24
C GLY A 83 -1.60 -0.97 -0.07
N SER A 84 -0.55 -0.37 -0.64
CA SER A 84 0.83 -0.86 -0.47
C SER A 84 1.32 -0.70 0.97
N MET A 85 0.95 0.39 1.63
CA MET A 85 1.30 0.66 3.03
C MET A 85 0.55 -0.29 3.97
N LEU A 86 -0.74 -0.55 3.69
CA LEU A 86 -1.54 -1.50 4.46
C LEU A 86 -0.94 -2.91 4.39
N VAL A 87 -0.55 -3.37 3.20
CA VAL A 87 0.14 -4.66 3.01
C VAL A 87 1.47 -4.71 3.77
N LYS A 88 2.23 -3.60 3.84
CA LYS A 88 3.46 -3.50 4.64
C LYS A 88 3.21 -3.32 6.15
N GLY A 89 1.97 -3.39 6.60
CA GLY A 89 1.61 -3.44 8.02
C GLY A 89 1.20 -2.10 8.64
N ALA A 90 0.97 -1.06 7.83
CA ALA A 90 0.25 0.11 8.32
C ALA A 90 -1.20 -0.28 8.66
N THR A 91 -1.71 0.21 9.78
CA THR A 91 -3.06 -0.10 10.23
C THR A 91 -4.06 0.94 9.74
N PRO A 92 -5.33 0.56 9.51
CA PRO A 92 -6.38 1.53 9.20
C PRO A 92 -6.52 2.64 10.24
N VAL A 93 -6.24 2.33 11.52
CA VAL A 93 -6.30 3.30 12.61
C VAL A 93 -5.19 4.34 12.50
N GLU A 94 -3.95 3.95 12.19
CA GLU A 94 -2.85 4.89 11.93
C GLU A 94 -3.20 5.83 10.77
N VAL A 95 -3.76 5.29 9.69
CA VAL A 95 -4.18 6.06 8.51
C VAL A 95 -5.27 7.07 8.87
N LEU A 96 -6.31 6.64 9.60
CA LEU A 96 -7.37 7.53 10.07
C LEU A 96 -6.84 8.61 11.01
N ARG A 97 -5.98 8.25 11.95
CA ARG A 97 -5.34 9.21 12.87
C ARG A 97 -4.52 10.24 12.12
N GLN A 98 -3.77 9.81 11.10
CA GLN A 98 -2.97 10.69 10.26
C GLN A 98 -3.85 11.67 9.48
N TYR A 99 -4.86 11.17 8.75
CA TYR A 99 -5.78 12.02 7.99
C TYR A 99 -6.58 13.00 8.85
N MET A 100 -6.83 12.67 10.12
CA MET A 100 -7.55 13.53 11.06
C MET A 100 -6.64 14.35 11.98
N ALA A 101 -5.32 14.38 11.70
CA ALA A 101 -4.30 15.09 12.47
C ALA A 101 -4.39 14.86 14.00
N LYS A 102 -4.59 13.61 14.41
CA LYS A 102 -4.65 13.24 15.83
C LYS A 102 -3.27 13.34 16.47
N GLY A 103 -3.21 13.67 17.76
CA GLY A 103 -1.93 13.83 18.48
C GLY A 103 -1.10 12.55 18.56
N ASP A 104 -1.76 11.39 18.50
CA ASP A 104 -1.17 10.05 18.44
C ASP A 104 -1.06 9.50 17.00
N SER A 105 -1.13 10.36 15.98
CA SER A 105 -0.86 9.95 14.60
C SER A 105 0.60 9.59 14.39
N PRO A 106 0.94 8.81 13.34
CA PRO A 106 2.32 8.45 13.02
C PRO A 106 3.28 9.63 13.00
N THR A 107 2.82 10.79 12.53
CA THR A 107 3.65 12.02 12.43
C THR A 107 3.36 13.05 13.51
N ARG A 108 2.45 12.74 14.46
CA ARG A 108 2.03 13.63 15.55
C ARG A 108 1.60 15.01 15.04
N GLY A 109 0.86 15.03 13.93
CA GLY A 109 0.35 16.24 13.28
C GLY A 109 1.38 17.10 12.53
N ARG A 110 2.63 16.64 12.36
CA ARG A 110 3.65 17.37 11.56
C ARG A 110 3.41 17.26 10.07
N GLU A 111 2.85 16.14 9.64
CA GLU A 111 2.46 15.88 8.25
C GLU A 111 0.97 15.59 8.16
N LEU A 112 0.44 15.63 6.95
CA LEU A 112 -0.97 15.41 6.65
C LEU A 112 -1.17 14.25 5.68
N ASN A 113 -2.43 13.86 5.48
CA ASN A 113 -2.83 12.90 4.45
C ASN A 113 -2.15 11.52 4.64
N ILE A 114 -1.67 10.87 3.58
CA ILE A 114 -0.90 9.63 3.70
C ILE A 114 0.60 9.85 3.88
N HIS A 115 1.05 11.09 4.12
CA HIS A 115 2.47 11.43 4.21
C HIS A 115 3.00 11.00 5.57
N PHE A 116 3.36 9.72 5.67
CA PHE A 116 4.08 9.17 6.81
C PHE A 116 4.94 8.00 6.35
N GLY A 117 6.02 7.78 7.07
CA GLY A 117 6.99 6.73 6.83
C GLY A 117 7.23 5.90 8.09
N ASP A 118 7.70 4.68 7.89
CA ASP A 118 8.18 3.79 8.94
C ASP A 118 9.31 2.97 8.35
N VAL A 119 10.52 3.50 8.49
CA VAL A 119 11.73 2.90 7.92
C VAL A 119 12.31 1.85 8.87
N GLU A 120 12.06 1.97 10.18
CA GLU A 120 12.66 1.12 11.21
C GLU A 120 11.99 -0.25 11.26
N ASP A 121 10.65 -0.30 11.31
CA ASP A 121 9.92 -1.56 11.51
C ASP A 121 9.36 -2.12 10.19
N ARG A 122 8.82 -1.24 9.36
CA ARG A 122 8.02 -1.61 8.17
C ARG A 122 8.73 -1.37 6.84
N ASN A 123 9.92 -0.75 6.86
CA ASN A 123 10.75 -0.47 5.69
C ASN A 123 9.98 0.28 4.57
N PHE A 124 9.11 1.22 4.91
CA PHE A 124 8.57 2.15 3.91
C PHE A 124 8.99 3.58 4.21
N VAL A 125 9.52 4.23 3.18
CA VAL A 125 9.93 5.63 3.24
C VAL A 125 8.71 6.49 2.97
N GLY A 126 8.45 7.46 3.85
CA GLY A 126 7.31 8.35 3.72
C GLY A 126 7.40 9.16 2.43
N GLN A 127 6.29 9.25 1.72
CA GLN A 127 6.17 10.07 0.52
C GLN A 127 6.14 11.56 0.84
N ILE A 128 6.56 12.36 -0.13
CA ILE A 128 6.52 13.82 -0.11
C ILE A 128 5.60 14.36 -1.21
N SER A 129 5.24 15.64 -1.14
CA SER A 129 4.34 16.28 -2.11
C SER A 129 4.96 16.41 -3.52
N HIS A 130 6.29 16.43 -3.62
CA HIS A 130 6.99 16.58 -4.89
C HIS A 130 6.94 15.24 -5.66
N LEU A 131 6.15 15.23 -6.75
CA LEU A 131 5.93 14.03 -7.54
C LEU A 131 7.22 13.65 -8.29
N GLY A 132 7.55 12.36 -8.32
CA GLY A 132 8.75 11.85 -9.00
C GLY A 132 10.03 11.89 -8.17
N ASP A 133 10.15 12.80 -7.19
CA ASP A 133 11.38 13.01 -6.40
C ASP A 133 11.84 11.78 -5.61
N MET A 134 10.93 10.88 -5.25
CA MET A 134 11.29 9.65 -4.54
C MET A 134 11.99 8.61 -5.44
N VAL A 135 11.91 8.76 -6.78
CA VAL A 135 12.56 7.85 -7.73
C VAL A 135 14.09 7.88 -7.58
N PRO A 136 14.79 9.04 -7.68
CA PRO A 136 16.23 9.09 -7.47
C PRO A 136 16.63 8.73 -6.03
N VAL A 137 15.81 9.06 -5.02
CA VAL A 137 16.04 8.66 -3.63
C VAL A 137 16.07 7.13 -3.51
N MET A 138 15.07 6.46 -4.08
CA MET A 138 14.98 4.99 -4.07
C MET A 138 16.05 4.32 -4.94
N ALA A 139 16.52 4.99 -5.99
CA ALA A 139 17.71 4.55 -6.73
C ALA A 139 18.96 4.56 -5.85
N GLY A 140 19.15 5.59 -5.02
CA GLY A 140 20.24 5.64 -4.03
C GLY A 140 20.12 4.55 -2.96
N VAL A 141 18.91 4.35 -2.43
CA VAL A 141 18.63 3.27 -1.45
C VAL A 141 19.00 1.90 -2.04
N THR A 142 18.54 1.58 -3.25
CA THR A 142 18.79 0.28 -3.89
C THR A 142 20.25 0.13 -4.34
N LEU A 143 20.93 1.22 -4.72
CA LEU A 143 22.37 1.22 -4.97
C LEU A 143 23.15 0.78 -3.71
N SER A 144 22.72 1.23 -2.53
CA SER A 144 23.36 0.81 -1.27
C SER A 144 23.25 -0.71 -1.04
N PHE A 145 22.13 -1.34 -1.43
CA PHE A 145 21.95 -2.79 -1.33
C PHE A 145 22.94 -3.51 -2.24
N LYS A 146 23.10 -3.02 -3.48
CA LYS A 146 24.08 -3.55 -4.43
C LYS A 146 25.50 -3.45 -3.90
N MET A 147 25.91 -2.28 -3.39
CA MET A 147 27.24 -2.05 -2.84
C MET A 147 27.54 -2.95 -1.64
N ARG A 148 26.54 -3.22 -0.80
CA ARG A 148 26.64 -4.07 0.39
C ARG A 148 26.36 -5.56 0.11
N LYS A 149 26.17 -5.94 -1.15
CA LYS A 149 25.83 -7.32 -1.57
C LYS A 149 24.60 -7.88 -0.83
N GLN A 150 23.62 -7.03 -0.57
CA GLN A 150 22.37 -7.43 0.09
C GLN A 150 21.34 -7.85 -0.96
N PRO A 151 20.71 -9.03 -0.84
CA PRO A 151 19.67 -9.47 -1.75
C PRO A 151 18.36 -8.79 -1.38
N ARG A 152 18.24 -7.47 -1.56
CA ARG A 152 17.06 -6.64 -1.25
C ARG A 152 16.66 -5.83 -2.48
N VAL A 153 15.38 -5.56 -2.62
CA VAL A 153 14.83 -4.69 -3.67
C VAL A 153 14.14 -3.46 -3.09
N GLY A 154 13.92 -2.48 -3.94
CA GLY A 154 13.14 -1.29 -3.64
C GLY A 154 11.99 -1.15 -4.62
N LEU A 155 10.82 -0.74 -4.13
CA LEU A 155 9.65 -0.41 -4.94
C LEU A 155 9.30 1.06 -4.73
N VAL A 156 9.15 1.79 -5.83
CA VAL A 156 8.71 3.19 -5.83
C VAL A 156 7.60 3.36 -6.86
N TYR A 157 6.58 4.15 -6.53
CA TYR A 157 5.50 4.49 -7.46
C TYR A 157 5.69 5.89 -8.02
N VAL A 158 5.31 6.05 -9.29
CA VAL A 158 5.21 7.33 -9.97
C VAL A 158 3.98 7.30 -10.87
N GLY A 159 3.31 8.45 -11.02
CA GLY A 159 2.21 8.61 -11.96
C GLY A 159 2.72 8.91 -13.36
N ASP A 160 1.85 8.74 -14.35
CA ASP A 160 2.12 9.06 -15.75
C ASP A 160 2.36 10.55 -16.02
N GLY A 161 1.82 11.43 -15.18
CA GLY A 161 1.97 12.88 -15.30
C GLY A 161 3.07 13.52 -14.44
N ALA A 162 3.89 12.72 -13.75
CA ALA A 162 5.03 13.21 -12.96
C ALA A 162 6.30 13.22 -13.82
#